data_AF-A0AAU2U6B7-F1
#
_entry.id   AF-A0AAU2U6B7-F1
#
_cell.length_a   1.000
_cell.length_b   1.000
_cell.length_c   1.000
_cell.angle_alpha   90.00
_cell.angle_beta   90.00
_cell.angle_gamma   90.00
#
_symmetry.space_group_name_H-M   'P 1'
#
loop_
_entity.id
_entity.type
_entity.pdbx_description
1 polymer ?
#
loop_
_entity_poly.entity_id
_entity_poly.type
_entity_poly.pdbx_seq_one_letter_code
_entity_poly.pdbx_strand_id
1 'polypeptide(L)'
;MNQYGRLAQQHWQEFRPGRITEIDDPEAFFTELGTDVQDEVRTRWTAERVAASAVVGEPYLERAGRLQQMRRDAEAEVLRELVLLPADDDIDLAEDPHLTDAEAAEEQWREHHLHELLAGRSVPGDFSAAERLRLRAGAPARLLELTGLSDEALRRQGLL
;
A
#
# COMPACT_ATOMS: atom_id res chain seq x y z
N MET A 1 -4.62 15.09 27.07
CA MET A 1 -4.62 15.00 25.59
C MET A 1 -4.06 16.26 24.89
N ASN A 2 -3.11 16.09 23.96
CA ASN A 2 -2.54 17.19 23.13
C ASN A 2 -3.36 17.42 21.83
N GLN A 3 -2.83 18.23 20.91
CA GLN A 3 -3.51 18.54 19.64
C GLN A 3 -3.67 17.32 18.72
N TYR A 4 -2.68 16.43 18.70
CA TYR A 4 -2.70 15.21 17.88
C TYR A 4 -3.71 14.20 18.40
N GLY A 5 -3.78 14.02 19.73
CA GLY A 5 -4.78 13.17 20.35
C GLY A 5 -6.21 13.65 20.07
N ARG A 6 -6.46 14.97 20.12
CA ARG A 6 -7.77 15.55 19.75
C ARG A 6 -8.11 15.32 18.28
N LEU A 7 -7.13 15.50 17.39
CA LEU A 7 -7.30 15.27 15.96
C LEU A 7 -7.62 13.79 15.69
N ALA A 8 -6.90 12.86 16.32
CA ALA A 8 -7.14 11.43 16.22
C ALA A 8 -8.52 11.04 16.73
N GLN A 9 -8.91 11.56 17.90
CA GLN A 9 -10.23 11.31 18.45
C GLN A 9 -11.35 11.79 17.50
N GLN A 10 -11.21 12.99 16.93
CA GLN A 10 -12.18 13.52 15.97
C GLN A 10 -12.25 12.68 14.69
N HIS A 11 -11.11 12.32 14.13
CA HIS A 11 -11.03 11.49 12.93
C HIS A 11 -11.66 10.12 13.16
N TRP A 12 -11.34 9.45 14.26
CA TRP A 12 -11.88 8.12 14.55
C TRP A 12 -13.36 8.16 14.91
N GLN A 13 -13.87 9.26 15.46
CA GLN A 13 -15.32 9.42 15.67
C GLN A 13 -16.10 9.47 14.35
N GLU A 14 -15.50 10.03 13.30
CA GLU A 14 -16.12 10.15 11.98
C GLU A 14 -15.96 8.87 11.15
N PHE A 15 -14.74 8.31 11.11
CA PHE A 15 -14.39 7.23 10.17
C PHE A 15 -14.30 5.85 10.82
N ARG A 16 -14.14 5.76 12.15
CA ARG A 16 -13.88 4.50 12.88
C ARG A 16 -14.65 4.36 14.20
N PRO A 17 -15.97 4.63 14.24
CA PRO A 17 -16.73 4.65 15.49
C PRO A 17 -16.82 3.27 16.16
N GLY A 18 -16.75 2.18 15.37
CA GLY A 18 -16.73 0.81 15.88
C GLY A 18 -15.52 0.56 16.77
N ARG A 19 -14.33 0.93 16.28
CA ARG A 19 -13.06 0.79 17.03
C ARG A 19 -13.04 1.57 18.33
N ILE A 20 -13.61 2.78 18.37
CA ILE A 20 -13.68 3.56 19.61
C ILE A 20 -14.48 2.81 20.69
N THR A 21 -15.54 2.12 20.30
CA THR A 21 -16.43 1.41 21.24
C THR A 21 -15.75 0.21 21.89
N GLU A 22 -14.72 -0.35 21.25
CA GLU A 22 -13.91 -1.47 21.77
C GLU A 22 -12.83 -1.01 22.77
N ILE A 23 -12.57 0.29 22.87
CA ILE A 23 -11.54 0.84 23.75
C ILE A 23 -12.14 1.10 25.14
N ASP A 24 -11.55 0.49 26.17
CA ASP A 24 -12.01 0.63 27.56
C ASP A 24 -11.91 2.07 28.10
N ASP A 25 -10.80 2.75 27.83
CA ASP A 25 -10.57 4.15 28.21
C ASP A 25 -10.10 4.98 26.98
N PRO A 26 -11.05 5.51 26.19
CA PRO A 26 -10.72 6.31 25.02
C PRO A 26 -9.91 7.57 25.34
N GLU A 27 -10.12 8.19 26.50
CA GLU A 27 -9.42 9.44 26.86
C GLU A 27 -7.94 9.19 27.14
N ALA A 28 -7.63 8.10 27.86
CA ALA A 28 -6.26 7.65 28.08
C ALA A 28 -5.60 7.26 26.76
N PHE A 29 -6.29 6.46 25.93
CA PHE A 29 -5.79 6.01 24.63
C PHE A 29 -5.40 7.18 23.72
N PHE A 30 -6.31 8.14 23.49
CA PHE A 30 -6.00 9.28 22.62
C PHE A 30 -5.00 10.26 23.25
N THR A 31 -4.86 10.27 24.58
CA THR A 31 -3.78 11.02 25.24
C THR A 31 -2.41 10.41 24.99
N GLU A 32 -2.30 9.08 25.04
CA GLU A 32 -1.07 8.34 24.73
C GLU A 32 -0.73 8.46 23.24
N LEU A 33 -1.68 8.15 22.35
CA LEU A 33 -1.51 8.28 20.90
C LEU A 33 -1.06 9.69 20.49
N GLY A 34 -1.63 10.72 21.12
CA GLY A 34 -1.20 12.09 20.89
C GLY A 34 0.27 12.33 21.26
N THR A 35 0.74 11.74 22.36
CA THR A 35 2.15 11.82 22.80
C THR A 35 3.06 11.10 21.83
N ASP A 36 2.68 9.89 21.39
CA ASP A 36 3.44 9.09 20.43
C ASP A 36 3.59 9.81 19.10
N VAL A 37 2.51 10.37 18.56
CA VAL A 37 2.55 11.18 17.33
C VAL A 37 3.51 12.35 17.47
N GLN A 38 3.45 13.09 18.58
CA GLN A 38 4.33 14.24 18.81
C GLN A 38 5.82 13.82 18.83
N ASP A 39 6.11 12.70 19.49
CA ASP A 39 7.47 12.20 19.63
C ASP A 39 8.01 11.61 18.32
N GLU A 40 7.16 10.95 17.53
CA GLU A 40 7.50 10.44 16.20
C GLU A 40 7.77 11.58 15.21
N VAL A 41 6.92 12.61 15.18
CA VAL A 41 7.16 13.82 14.35
C VAL A 41 8.50 14.46 14.70
N ARG A 42 8.82 14.59 16.00
CA ARG A 42 10.12 15.12 16.45
C ARG A 42 11.27 14.25 15.95
N THR A 43 11.12 12.94 16.02
CA THR A 43 12.15 11.97 15.64
C THR A 43 12.43 12.04 14.13
N ARG A 44 11.40 11.96 13.29
CA ARG A 44 11.55 12.05 11.83
C ARG A 44 12.09 13.40 11.37
N TRP A 45 11.53 14.50 11.87
CA TRP A 45 12.03 15.84 11.56
C TRP A 45 13.51 16.00 11.92
N THR A 46 13.94 15.45 13.06
CA THR A 46 15.34 15.49 13.48
C THR A 46 16.22 14.66 12.55
N ALA A 47 15.78 13.45 12.19
CA ALA A 47 16.50 12.57 11.27
C ALA A 47 16.69 13.23 9.90
N GLU A 48 15.63 13.78 9.31
CA GLU A 48 15.69 14.49 8.04
C GLU A 48 16.61 15.71 8.11
N ARG A 49 16.52 16.50 9.18
CA ARG A 49 17.35 17.69 9.36
C ARG A 49 18.82 17.35 9.48
N VAL A 50 19.16 16.23 10.10
CA VAL A 50 20.55 15.74 10.20
C VAL A 50 21.04 15.19 8.85
N ALA A 51 20.17 14.53 8.09
CA ALA A 51 20.50 14.02 6.75
C ALA A 51 20.61 15.15 5.70
N ALA A 52 19.89 16.26 5.89
CA ALA A 52 19.91 17.39 4.98
C ALA A 52 21.27 18.10 4.99
N SER A 53 21.89 18.22 3.83
CA SER A 53 23.13 18.97 3.68
C SER A 53 22.94 20.46 3.98
N ALA A 54 23.95 21.07 4.59
CA ALA A 54 23.98 22.51 4.81
C ALA A 54 24.17 23.25 3.49
N VAL A 55 23.30 24.22 3.20
CA VAL A 55 23.41 25.07 2.01
C VAL A 55 24.25 26.30 2.38
N VAL A 56 25.47 26.36 1.84
CA VAL A 56 26.41 27.47 2.09
C VAL A 56 25.87 28.73 1.44
N GLY A 57 25.84 29.84 2.20
CA GLY A 57 25.34 31.13 1.71
C GLY A 57 23.81 31.27 1.70
N GLU A 58 23.06 30.25 2.16
CA GLU A 58 21.59 30.31 2.24
C GLU A 58 21.14 31.45 3.18
N PRO A 59 20.30 32.39 2.68
CA PRO A 59 19.68 33.44 3.48
C PRO A 59 18.85 32.86 4.64
N TYR A 60 18.79 33.60 5.75
CA TYR A 60 18.10 33.13 6.96
C TYR A 60 16.63 32.74 6.72
N LEU A 61 15.88 33.57 5.97
CA LEU A 61 14.46 33.33 5.70
C LEU A 61 14.24 32.07 4.85
N GLU A 62 15.11 31.81 3.88
CA GLU A 62 15.05 30.60 3.04
C GLU A 62 15.32 29.35 3.89
N ARG A 63 16.35 29.41 4.75
CA ARG A 63 16.63 28.33 5.70
C ARG A 63 15.45 28.06 6.64
N ALA A 64 14.86 29.12 7.19
CA ALA A 64 13.71 29.00 8.07
C ALA A 64 12.51 28.38 7.33
N GLY A 65 12.24 28.80 6.09
CA GLY A 65 11.20 28.21 5.24
C GLY A 65 11.41 26.72 5.00
N ARG A 66 12.63 26.33 4.60
CA ARG A 66 12.99 24.92 4.38
C ARG A 66 12.81 24.07 5.63
N LEU A 67 13.31 24.51 6.78
CA LEU A 67 13.17 23.79 8.05
C LEU A 67 11.71 23.65 8.49
N GLN A 68 10.88 24.66 8.22
CA GLN A 68 9.45 24.59 8.49
C GLN A 68 8.74 23.61 7.56
N GLN A 69 9.13 23.57 6.28
CA GLN A 69 8.58 22.60 5.33
C GLN A 69 8.91 21.17 5.75
N MET A 70 10.18 20.87 6.07
CA MET A 70 10.59 19.54 6.56
C MET A 70 9.79 19.11 7.80
N ARG A 71 9.52 20.04 8.72
CA ARG A 71 8.69 19.74 9.89
C ARG A 71 7.26 19.38 9.49
N ARG A 72 6.68 20.09 8.52
CA ARG A 72 5.31 19.82 8.03
C ARG A 72 5.24 18.50 7.27
N ASP A 73 6.28 18.16 6.52
CA ASP A 73 6.34 16.91 5.77
C ASP A 73 6.40 15.72 6.75
N ALA A 74 7.30 15.79 7.75
CA ALA A 74 7.36 14.81 8.84
C ALA A 74 6.02 14.71 9.60
N GLU A 75 5.37 15.83 9.90
CA GLU A 75 4.05 15.85 10.53
C GLU A 75 2.99 15.16 9.66
N ALA A 76 2.94 15.47 8.36
CA ALA A 76 1.98 14.87 7.44
C ALA A 76 2.17 13.36 7.28
N GLU A 77 3.41 12.88 7.24
CA GLU A 77 3.73 11.45 7.18
C GLU A 77 3.21 10.70 8.41
N VAL A 78 3.57 11.18 9.61
CA VAL A 78 3.14 10.55 10.86
C VAL A 78 1.63 10.58 11.02
N LEU A 79 0.98 11.69 10.64
CA LEU A 79 -0.47 11.78 10.69
C LEU A 79 -1.14 10.76 9.77
N ARG A 80 -0.64 10.54 8.54
CA ARG A 80 -1.19 9.51 7.64
C ARG A 80 -1.05 8.11 8.21
N GLU A 81 0.03 7.83 8.92
CA GLU A 81 0.33 6.49 9.45
C GLU A 81 -0.40 6.17 10.76
N LEU A 82 -0.60 7.16 11.64
CA LEU A 82 -1.09 6.92 13.00
C LEU A 82 -2.46 7.51 13.30
N VAL A 83 -2.86 8.57 12.58
CA VAL A 83 -4.03 9.39 12.94
C VAL A 83 -5.14 9.29 11.90
N LEU A 84 -4.81 9.61 10.64
CA LEU A 84 -5.71 9.70 9.50
C LEU A 84 -5.91 8.34 8.84
N LEU A 85 -6.24 7.34 9.65
CA LEU A 85 -6.44 5.96 9.20
C LEU A 85 -7.73 5.86 8.37
N PRO A 86 -7.77 4.98 7.36
CA PRO A 86 -8.96 4.76 6.55
C PRO A 86 -10.16 4.33 7.40
N ALA A 87 -11.36 4.50 6.84
CA ALA A 87 -12.57 4.07 7.51
C ALA A 87 -12.58 2.55 7.72
N ASP A 88 -13.34 2.07 8.71
CA ASP A 88 -13.35 0.64 9.05
C ASP A 88 -13.84 -0.24 7.88
N ASP A 89 -14.67 0.28 6.98
CA ASP A 89 -15.18 -0.37 5.77
C ASP A 89 -14.24 -0.26 4.55
N ASP A 90 -13.30 0.69 4.55
CA ASP A 90 -12.29 0.84 3.49
C ASP A 90 -11.15 -0.18 3.61
N ILE A 91 -10.90 -0.73 4.81
CA ILE A 91 -9.85 -1.75 5.02
C ILE A 91 -10.19 -3.06 4.28
N ASP A 92 -11.48 -3.39 4.15
CA ASP A 92 -11.97 -4.55 3.41
C ASP A 92 -11.67 -4.48 1.89
N LEU A 93 -11.32 -3.30 1.37
CA LEU A 93 -10.96 -3.10 -0.04
C LEU A 93 -9.44 -2.98 -0.27
N ALA A 94 -8.64 -2.84 0.79
CA ALA A 94 -7.19 -2.65 0.73
C ALA A 94 -6.36 -3.90 1.07
N GLU A 95 -6.97 -4.92 1.69
CA GLU A 95 -6.40 -6.26 1.73
C GLU A 95 -6.68 -6.98 0.41
N ASP A 96 -5.61 -7.19 -0.38
CA ASP A 96 -5.54 -8.23 -1.39
C ASP A 96 -6.20 -9.51 -0.83
N PRO A 97 -7.30 -10.02 -1.44
CA PRO A 97 -8.02 -11.14 -0.86
C PRO A 97 -7.04 -12.29 -0.69
N HIS A 98 -6.84 -12.73 0.56
CA HIS A 98 -6.07 -13.93 0.85
C HIS A 98 -6.64 -15.06 -0.01
N LEU A 99 -5.96 -15.36 -1.11
CA LEU A 99 -6.26 -16.51 -1.94
C LEU A 99 -6.32 -17.71 -1.00
N THR A 100 -7.41 -18.44 -1.02
CA THR A 100 -7.47 -19.73 -0.34
C THR A 100 -6.31 -20.60 -0.80
N ASP A 101 -5.89 -21.60 -0.01
CA ASP A 101 -4.81 -22.52 -0.41
C ASP A 101 -5.03 -23.12 -1.81
N ALA A 102 -6.30 -23.34 -2.17
CA ALA A 102 -6.71 -23.83 -3.49
C ALA A 102 -6.48 -22.78 -4.59
N GLU A 103 -6.82 -21.51 -4.34
CA GLU A 103 -6.61 -20.43 -5.30
C GLU A 103 -5.13 -20.06 -5.44
N ALA A 104 -4.36 -20.08 -4.35
CA ALA A 104 -2.92 -19.84 -4.38
C ALA A 104 -2.18 -20.94 -5.14
N ALA A 105 -2.55 -22.21 -4.92
CA ALA A 105 -2.02 -23.34 -5.69
C ALA A 105 -2.41 -23.24 -7.17
N GLU A 106 -3.62 -22.77 -7.46
CA GLU A 106 -4.05 -22.56 -8.83
C GLU A 106 -3.27 -21.44 -9.53
N GLU A 107 -3.00 -20.33 -8.84
CA GLU A 107 -2.20 -19.22 -9.34
C GLU A 107 -0.76 -19.65 -9.62
N GLN A 108 -0.11 -20.34 -8.67
CA GLN A 108 1.24 -20.87 -8.85
C GLN A 108 1.34 -21.86 -10.02
N TRP A 109 0.34 -22.73 -10.18
CA TRP A 109 0.26 -23.64 -11.32
C TRP A 109 0.16 -22.87 -12.65
N ARG A 110 -0.68 -21.82 -12.71
CA ARG A 110 -0.81 -20.96 -13.89
C ARG A 110 0.48 -20.23 -14.22
N GLU A 111 1.12 -19.59 -13.24
CA GLU A 111 2.36 -18.82 -13.45
C GLU A 111 3.48 -19.70 -13.99
N HIS A 112 3.65 -20.90 -13.41
CA HIS A 112 4.64 -21.85 -13.88
C HIS A 112 4.43 -22.21 -15.36
N HIS A 113 3.20 -22.58 -15.74
CA HIS A 113 2.91 -23.01 -17.12
C HIS A 113 2.89 -21.86 -18.13
N LEU A 114 2.48 -20.67 -17.72
CA LEU A 114 2.57 -19.48 -18.56
C LEU A 114 4.04 -19.15 -18.88
N HIS A 115 4.92 -19.28 -17.89
CA HIS A 115 6.35 -19.06 -18.07
C HIS A 115 6.98 -20.11 -19.01
N GLU A 116 6.57 -21.38 -18.92
CA GLU A 116 7.01 -22.42 -19.87
C GLU A 116 6.56 -22.14 -21.32
N LEU A 117 5.32 -21.68 -21.51
CA LEU A 117 4.78 -21.28 -22.82
C LEU A 117 5.54 -20.07 -23.39
N LEU A 118 5.73 -19.03 -22.59
CA LEU A 118 6.44 -17.80 -23.01
C LEU A 118 7.91 -18.07 -23.31
N ALA A 119 8.55 -18.98 -22.58
CA ALA A 119 9.92 -19.39 -22.84
C ALA A 119 10.05 -20.37 -24.03
N GLY A 120 8.94 -20.76 -24.66
CA GLY A 120 8.92 -21.74 -25.75
C GLY A 120 9.35 -23.16 -25.33
N ARG A 121 9.35 -23.44 -24.02
CA ARG A 121 9.68 -24.76 -23.46
C ARG A 121 8.50 -25.72 -23.49
N SER A 122 7.28 -25.20 -23.59
CA SER A 122 6.05 -25.96 -23.81
C SER A 122 5.25 -25.34 -24.95
N VAL A 123 4.40 -26.13 -25.59
CA VAL A 123 3.43 -25.64 -26.59
C VAL A 123 2.00 -25.84 -26.09
N PRO A 124 1.02 -25.03 -26.55
CA PRO A 124 -0.38 -25.16 -26.11
C PRO A 124 -0.98 -26.56 -26.32
N GLY A 125 -0.44 -27.36 -27.25
CA GLY A 125 -0.86 -28.74 -27.50
C GLY A 125 -0.47 -29.75 -26.41
N ASP A 126 0.48 -29.39 -25.54
CA ASP A 126 0.93 -30.26 -24.44
C ASP A 126 -0.08 -30.32 -23.29
N PHE A 127 -1.06 -29.41 -23.29
CA PHE A 127 -2.09 -29.27 -22.26
C PHE A 127 -3.41 -29.91 -22.69
N SER A 128 -4.09 -30.58 -21.74
CA SER A 128 -5.44 -31.10 -21.94
C SER A 128 -6.45 -29.98 -22.24
N ALA A 129 -7.64 -30.34 -22.72
CA ALA A 129 -8.71 -29.37 -22.97
C ALA A 129 -9.14 -28.63 -21.69
N ALA A 130 -9.13 -29.32 -20.54
CA ALA A 130 -9.46 -28.73 -19.25
C ALA A 130 -8.37 -27.74 -18.78
N GLU A 131 -7.09 -28.10 -18.91
CA GLU A 131 -5.96 -27.23 -18.55
C GLU A 131 -5.90 -25.98 -19.43
N ARG A 132 -6.17 -26.11 -20.74
CA ARG A 132 -6.26 -24.95 -21.64
C ARG A 132 -7.38 -23.99 -21.26
N LEU A 133 -8.53 -24.51 -20.81
CA LEU A 133 -9.62 -23.68 -20.33
C LEU A 133 -9.25 -22.95 -19.02
N ARG A 134 -8.58 -23.66 -18.10
CA ARG A 134 -8.09 -23.11 -16.82
C ARG A 134 -7.02 -22.04 -16.99
N LEU A 135 -6.12 -22.20 -17.97
CA LEU A 135 -5.14 -21.18 -18.34
C LEU A 135 -5.83 -19.93 -18.91
N ARG A 136 -6.81 -20.12 -19.81
CA ARG A 136 -7.54 -19.00 -20.45
C ARG A 136 -8.39 -18.17 -19.50
N ALA A 137 -8.90 -18.75 -18.42
CA ALA A 137 -9.82 -18.07 -17.51
C ALA A 137 -9.18 -16.85 -16.79
N GLY A 138 -7.86 -16.85 -16.58
CA GLY A 138 -7.12 -15.74 -15.94
C GLY A 138 -5.97 -15.14 -16.78
N ALA A 139 -5.60 -15.78 -17.88
CA ALA A 139 -4.46 -15.35 -18.71
C ALA A 139 -4.54 -13.93 -19.34
N PRO A 140 -5.70 -13.37 -19.75
CA PRO A 140 -5.73 -12.10 -20.47
C PRO A 140 -5.15 -10.92 -19.70
N ALA A 141 -5.54 -10.74 -18.42
CA ALA A 141 -5.02 -9.66 -17.58
C ALA A 141 -3.51 -9.85 -17.32
N ARG A 142 -3.09 -11.08 -17.01
CA ARG A 142 -1.70 -11.38 -16.64
C ARG A 142 -0.73 -11.36 -17.82
N LEU A 143 -1.16 -11.81 -18.99
CA LEU A 143 -0.38 -11.71 -20.22
C LEU A 143 -0.26 -10.26 -20.68
N LEU A 144 -1.33 -9.46 -20.55
CA LEU A 144 -1.25 -8.02 -20.81
C LEU A 144 -0.22 -7.33 -19.89
N GLU A 145 -0.19 -7.68 -18.61
CA GLU A 145 0.83 -7.17 -17.66
C GLU A 145 2.25 -7.61 -18.01
N LEU A 146 2.46 -8.88 -18.33
CA LEU A 146 3.80 -9.45 -18.53
C LEU A 146 4.39 -9.15 -19.92
N THR A 147 3.55 -9.05 -20.96
CA THR A 147 4.03 -8.89 -22.34
C THR A 147 3.62 -7.55 -22.95
N GLY A 148 2.70 -6.80 -22.33
CA GLY A 148 2.13 -5.56 -22.89
C GLY A 148 1.28 -5.79 -24.15
N LEU A 149 0.90 -7.04 -24.44
CA LEU A 149 0.19 -7.40 -25.67
C LEU A 149 -1.31 -7.49 -25.39
N SER A 150 -2.11 -6.89 -26.27
CA SER A 150 -3.56 -7.05 -26.22
C SER A 150 -3.98 -8.48 -26.56
N ASP A 151 -5.17 -8.88 -26.11
CA ASP A 151 -5.79 -10.18 -26.40
C ASP A 151 -5.74 -10.56 -27.89
N GLU A 152 -5.92 -9.59 -28.77
CA GLU A 152 -5.87 -9.79 -30.21
C GLU A 152 -4.46 -10.12 -30.71
N ALA A 153 -3.42 -9.49 -30.14
CA ALA A 153 -2.03 -9.79 -30.45
C ALA A 153 -1.59 -11.15 -29.90
N LEU A 154 -2.07 -11.53 -28.72
CA LEU A 154 -1.82 -12.85 -28.12
C LEU A 154 -2.44 -14.00 -28.94
N ARG A 155 -3.66 -13.83 -29.46
CA ARG A 155 -4.29 -14.79 -30.39
C ARG A 155 -3.50 -14.94 -31.68
N ARG A 156 -2.94 -13.85 -32.23
CA ARG A 156 -2.10 -13.91 -33.44
C ARG A 156 -0.80 -14.69 -33.22
N GLN A 157 -0.27 -14.67 -32.00
CA GLN A 157 0.92 -15.45 -31.63
C GLN A 157 0.60 -16.90 -31.22
N GLY A 158 -0.68 -17.29 -31.22
CA GLY A 158 -1.11 -18.63 -30.83
C GLY A 158 -1.01 -18.92 -29.33
N LEU A 159 -0.88 -17.88 -28.51
CA LEU A 159 -0.81 -17.98 -27.04
C LEU A 159 -2.19 -18.01 -26.37
N LEU A 160 -3.24 -17.61 -27.10
CA LEU A 160 -4.65 -17.71 -26.73
C LEU A 160 -5.43 -18.50 -27.78
#